data_AF-A0A8X6VMA3-F1
#
_entry.id   AF-A0A8X6VMA3-F1
#
_cell.length_a   1.000
_cell.length_b   1.000
_cell.length_c   1.000
_cell.angle_alpha   90.00
_cell.angle_beta   90.00
_cell.angle_gamma   90.00
#
_symmetry.space_group_name_H-M   'P 1'
#
loop_
_entity.id
_entity.type
_entity.pdbx_description
1 polymer ?
#
loop_
_entity_poly.entity_id
_entity_poly.type
_entity_poly.pdbx_seq_one_letter_code
_entity_poly.pdbx_strand_id
1 'polypeptide(L)' 'MDDNARSHIADIVDDYPESEGIAHMAWPAYSLYLNPIENLWDTLGRAVSSRFPPPATVIELETALQEEW' A
#
# COMPACT_ATOMS: atom_id res chain seq x y z
N MET A 1 6.37 0.67 -9.16
CA MET A 1 4.98 0.65 -9.66
C MET A 1 4.12 1.27 -8.58
N ASP A 2 3.40 2.32 -8.90
CA ASP A 2 2.50 3.07 -8.02
C ASP A 2 1.27 3.52 -8.81
N ASP A 3 0.35 4.22 -8.15
CA ASP A 3 -0.95 4.62 -8.65
C ASP A 3 -0.97 6.01 -9.32
N ASN A 4 0.18 6.66 -9.53
CA ASN A 4 0.29 8.04 -10.00
C ASN A 4 -0.49 9.07 -9.16
N ALA A 5 -0.70 8.82 -7.86
CA ALA A 5 -1.23 9.84 -6.96
C ALA A 5 -0.37 11.11 -7.03
N ARG A 6 -0.97 12.30 -6.83
CA ARG A 6 -0.26 13.59 -6.95
C ARG A 6 1.01 13.68 -6.10
N SER A 7 1.05 13.00 -4.96
CA SER A 7 2.24 12.90 -4.11
C SER A 7 3.37 12.08 -4.74
N HIS A 8 3.05 11.07 -5.54
CA HIS A 8 4.05 10.21 -6.20
C HIS A 8 4.67 10.86 -7.43
N ILE A 9 3.92 11.73 -8.11
CA ILE A 9 4.37 12.46 -9.32
C ILE A 9 4.89 13.87 -9.02
N ALA A 10 5.09 14.23 -7.75
CA ALA A 10 5.66 15.52 -7.39
C ALA A 10 7.17 15.51 -7.68
N ASP A 11 7.73 16.59 -8.24
CA ASP A 11 9.14 16.68 -8.65
C ASP A 11 10.13 16.18 -7.59
N ILE A 12 9.91 16.53 -6.31
CA ILE A 12 10.76 16.08 -5.20
C ILE A 12 10.76 14.56 -4.98
N VAL A 13 9.65 13.90 -5.33
CA VAL A 13 9.46 12.45 -5.19
C VAL A 13 9.91 11.72 -6.44
N ASP A 14 9.79 12.34 -7.62
CA ASP A 14 10.15 11.75 -8.92
C ASP A 14 11.68 11.70 -9.13
N ASP A 15 12.42 12.69 -8.63
CA ASP A 15 13.88 12.77 -8.77
C ASP A 15 14.63 11.60 -8.09
N TYR A 16 14.13 11.10 -6.96
CA TYR A 16 14.84 10.10 -6.15
C TYR A 16 14.88 8.71 -6.82
N PRO A 17 13.75 8.11 -7.23
CA PRO A 17 13.75 6.84 -7.95
C PRO A 17 14.64 6.84 -9.19
N GLU A 18 14.63 7.93 -9.98
CA GLU A 18 15.48 8.05 -11.16
C GLU A 18 16.97 8.05 -10.78
N SER A 19 17.35 8.77 -9.71
CA SER A 19 18.73 8.82 -9.22
C SER A 19 19.26 7.46 -8.70
N GLU A 20 18.37 6.63 -8.15
CA GLU A 20 18.68 5.27 -7.69
C GLU A 20 18.59 4.22 -8.81
N GLY A 21 18.29 4.65 -10.05
CA GLY A 21 18.16 3.76 -11.21
C GLY A 21 16.89 2.91 -11.19
N ILE A 22 15.88 3.30 -10.41
CA ILE A 22 14.58 2.64 -10.32
C ILE A 22 13.68 3.21 -11.41
N ALA A 23 13.32 2.37 -12.39
CA ALA A 23 12.44 2.79 -13.47
C ALA A 23 10.98 2.93 -13.01
N HIS A 24 10.35 4.06 -13.33
CA HIS A 24 8.91 4.26 -13.13
C HIS A 24 8.12 3.43 -14.14
N MET A 25 7.11 2.71 -13.67
CA MET A 25 6.19 1.98 -14.54
C MET A 25 5.01 2.89 -14.88
N ALA A 26 4.77 3.16 -16.16
CA ALA A 26 3.62 3.96 -16.58
C ALA A 26 2.30 3.28 -16.15
N TRP A 27 1.53 3.95 -15.30
CA TRP A 27 0.27 3.43 -14.77
C TRP A 27 -0.95 4.21 -15.28
N PRO A 28 -1.97 3.54 -15.84
CA PRO A 28 -3.18 4.24 -16.29
C PRO A 28 -4.03 4.71 -15.10
N ALA A 29 -4.50 5.95 -15.16
CA ALA A 29 -5.42 6.50 -14.16
C ALA A 29 -6.68 5.62 -14.00
N TYR A 30 -7.24 5.58 -12.78
CA TYR A 30 -8.43 4.80 -12.44
C TYR A 30 -8.29 3.28 -12.57
N SER A 31 -7.07 2.75 -12.53
CA SER A 31 -6.80 1.30 -12.65
C SER A 31 -6.59 0.62 -11.28
N LEU A 32 -7.49 0.88 -10.33
CA LEU A 32 -7.43 0.27 -8.98
C LEU A 32 -7.45 -1.26 -9.05
N TYR A 33 -8.25 -1.83 -9.96
CA TYR A 33 -8.34 -3.28 -10.17
C TYR A 33 -7.05 -3.91 -10.73
N LEU A 34 -6.14 -3.12 -11.28
CA LEU A 34 -4.85 -3.61 -11.78
C LEU A 34 -3.77 -3.57 -10.70
N ASN A 35 -4.00 -2.90 -9.56
CA ASN A 35 -2.97 -2.74 -8.55
C ASN A 35 -2.98 -3.96 -7.60
N PRO A 36 -1.93 -4.82 -7.61
CA PRO A 36 -1.88 -6.01 -6.78
C PRO A 36 -1.96 -5.70 -5.28
N ILE A 37 -1.58 -4.48 -4.88
CA ILE A 37 -1.63 -4.06 -3.48
C ILE A 37 -3.06 -3.96 -2.96
N GLU A 38 -4.04 -3.64 -3.80
CA GLU A 38 -5.46 -3.54 -3.39
C GLU A 38 -6.00 -4.90 -2.95
N ASN A 39 -5.66 -5.96 -3.70
CA ASN A 39 -6.05 -7.33 -3.35
C ASN A 39 -5.35 -7.79 -2.05
N LEU A 40 -4.11 -7.37 -1.85
CA LEU A 40 -3.36 -7.66 -0.63
C LEU A 40 -3.97 -6.94 0.59
N TRP A 41 -4.36 -5.68 0.44
CA TRP A 41 -5.06 -4.91 1.47
C TRP A 41 -6.42 -5.52 1.84
N ASP A 42 -7.21 -6.00 0.86
CA ASP A 42 -8.48 -6.70 1.15
C ASP A 42 -8.23 -7.99 1.95
N THR A 43 -7.22 -8.77 1.56
CA THR A 43 -6.86 -10.02 2.23
C THR A 43 -6.41 -9.76 3.67
N LEU A 44 -5.47 -8.82 3.86
CA LEU A 44 -4.96 -8.44 5.18
C LEU A 44 -6.07 -7.84 6.07
N GLY A 45 -6.90 -6.98 5.50
CA GLY A 45 -8.04 -6.37 6.21
C GLY A 45 -9.04 -7.40 6.70
N ARG A 46 -9.33 -8.44 5.90
CA ARG A 46 -10.17 -9.57 6.32
C ARG A 46 -9.53 -10.37 7.44
N ALA A 47 -8.24 -10.66 7.34
CA ALA A 47 -7.50 -11.41 8.35
C ALA A 47 -7.54 -10.69 9.71
N VAL A 48 -7.17 -9.41 9.74
CA VAL A 48 -7.22 -8.57 10.95
C VAL A 48 -8.64 -8.45 11.50
N SER A 49 -9.65 -8.26 10.63
CA SER A 49 -11.06 -8.15 11.05
C SER A 49 -11.62 -9.45 11.64
N SER A 50 -11.03 -10.60 11.31
CA SER A 50 -11.46 -11.91 11.80
C SER A 50 -10.91 -12.26 13.19
N ARG A 51 -10.00 -11.43 13.74
CA ARG A 51 -9.35 -11.69 15.03
C ARG A 51 -10.31 -11.54 16.21
N PHE A 52 -10.04 -12.35 17.25
CA PHE A 52 -10.78 -12.31 18.51
C PHE A 52 -9.82 -12.35 19.72
N PRO A 53 -9.88 -11.36 20.63
CA PRO A 53 -10.69 -10.15 20.54
C PRO A 53 -10.23 -9.24 19.37
N PRO A 54 -11.12 -8.39 18.83
CA PRO A 54 -10.71 -7.41 17.82
C PRO A 54 -9.73 -6.40 18.42
N PRO A 55 -8.76 -5.88 17.64
CA PRO A 55 -7.86 -4.82 18.10
C PRO A 55 -8.66 -3.59 18.53
N ALA A 56 -8.43 -3.11 19.74
CA ALA A 56 -9.13 -1.96 20.32
C ALA A 56 -8.24 -0.71 20.38
N THR A 57 -6.92 -0.89 20.27
CA THR A 57 -5.94 0.22 20.26
C THR A 57 -5.11 0.23 18.98
N VAL A 58 -4.48 1.37 18.67
CA VAL A 58 -3.57 1.49 17.52
C VAL A 58 -2.39 0.53 17.65
N ILE A 59 -1.90 0.29 18.86
CA ILE A 59 -0.78 -0.63 19.12
C ILE A 59 -1.20 -2.07 18.82
N GLU A 60 -2.39 -2.47 19.29
CA GLU A 60 -2.94 -3.81 18.99
C GLU A 60 -3.21 -3.99 17.49
N LEU A 61 -3.65 -2.93 16.81
CA LEU A 61 -3.84 -2.96 15.36
C LEU A 61 -2.51 -3.09 14.62
N GLU A 62 -1.47 -2.36 15.03
CA GLU A 62 -0.12 -2.48 14.47
C GLU A 62 0.44 -3.89 14.66
N THR A 63 0.33 -4.45 15.87
CA THR A 63 0.74 -5.84 16.14
C THR A 63 -0.06 -6.83 15.29
N ALA A 64 -1.37 -6.64 15.17
CA ALA A 64 -2.20 -7.51 14.34
C ALA A 64 -1.83 -7.44 12.85
N LEU A 65 -1.53 -6.25 12.34
CA LEU A 65 -1.07 -6.07 10.96
C LEU A 65 0.28 -6.76 10.72
N GLN A 66 1.21 -6.70 11.68
CA GLN A 66 2.52 -7.37 11.59
C GLN A 66 2.43 -8.90 11.65
N GLU A 67 1.47 -9.44 12.40
CA GLU A 67 1.29 -10.89 12.53
C GLU A 67 0.54 -11.52 11.35
N GLU A 68 -0.36 -10.77 10.70
CA GLU A 68 -1.13 -11.25 9.54
C GLU A 68 -0.43 -11.01 8.18
N TRP A 69 0.66 -10.25 8.16
CA TRP A 69 1.45 -9.92 6.97
C TRP A 69 2.50 -10.99 6.66
#